data_AF-A0A521WZW8-F1
#
_entry.id   AF-A0A521WZW8-F1
#
_cell.length_a   1.000
_cell.length_b   1.000
_cell.length_c   1.000
_cell.angle_alpha   90.00
_cell.angle_beta   90.00
_cell.angle_gamma   90.00
#
_symmetry.space_group_name_H-M   'P 1'
#
loop_
_entity.id
_entity.type
_entity.pdbx_description
1 polymer ?
#
loop_
_entity_poly.entity_id
_entity_poly.type
_entity_poly.pdbx_seq_one_letter_code
_entity_poly.pdbx_strand_id
1 'polypeptide(L)'
;EALPAIRLSNEQAICIKHGQSLNLSLVDDLSGSSERLQGTVRMYNDAVFLGLGEMLRDGKLAPKKLFNMSNGPVSATAQCIA
;
A
#
# COMPACT_ATOMS: atom_id res chain seq x y z
N GLU A 1 -15.85 -14.90 -0.57
CA GLU A 1 -15.75 -13.50 -0.09
C GLU A 1 -14.66 -12.77 -0.87
N ALA A 2 -14.85 -11.48 -1.15
CA ALA A 2 -13.85 -10.68 -1.84
C ALA A 2 -12.83 -10.11 -0.84
N LEU A 3 -11.54 -10.21 -1.15
CA LEU A 3 -10.49 -9.60 -0.31
C LEU A 3 -10.73 -8.09 -0.19
N PRO A 4 -10.49 -7.49 0.98
CA PRO A 4 -10.54 -6.03 1.13
C PRO A 4 -9.59 -5.33 0.14
N ALA A 5 -9.92 -4.10 -0.22
CA ALA A 5 -9.12 -3.31 -1.15
C ALA A 5 -8.74 -1.97 -0.51
N ILE A 6 -7.52 -1.51 -0.81
CA ILE A 6 -7.00 -0.21 -0.41
C ILE A 6 -6.52 0.56 -1.65
N ARG A 7 -6.79 1.86 -1.64
CA ARG A 7 -6.27 2.82 -2.61
C ARG A 7 -5.12 3.58 -1.97
N LEU A 8 -3.99 3.58 -2.65
CA LEU A 8 -2.76 4.23 -2.21
C LEU A 8 -2.55 5.52 -3.01
N SER A 9 -1.95 6.52 -2.38
CA SER A 9 -1.40 7.67 -3.08
C SER A 9 -0.24 7.25 -4.00
N ASN A 10 0.19 8.16 -4.87
CA ASN A 10 1.38 7.94 -5.69
C ASN A 10 2.64 7.68 -4.86
N GLU A 11 2.90 8.44 -3.79
CA GLU A 11 4.09 8.20 -2.95
C GLU A 11 4.00 6.84 -2.24
N GLN A 12 2.82 6.51 -1.71
CA GLN A 12 2.57 5.23 -1.05
C GLN A 12 2.77 4.04 -2.00
N ALA A 13 2.27 4.16 -3.24
CA ALA A 13 2.47 3.15 -4.27
C ALA A 13 3.94 2.98 -4.64
N ILE A 14 4.73 4.07 -4.66
CA ILE A 14 6.18 4.01 -4.88
C ILE A 14 6.85 3.24 -3.74
N CYS A 15 6.58 3.58 -2.48
CA CYS A 15 7.10 2.87 -1.32
C CYS A 15 6.80 1.36 -1.39
N ILE A 16 5.55 1.00 -1.67
CA ILE A 16 5.10 -0.40 -1.80
C ILE A 16 5.84 -1.12 -2.94
N LYS A 17 6.01 -0.47 -4.10
CA LYS A 17 6.78 -1.02 -5.23
C LYS A 17 8.25 -1.27 -4.88
N HIS A 18 8.82 -0.48 -3.97
CA HIS A 18 10.17 -0.68 -3.44
C HIS A 18 10.24 -1.67 -2.28
N GLY A 19 9.14 -2.34 -1.93
CA GLY A 19 9.12 -3.31 -0.83
C GLY A 19 8.98 -2.67 0.55
N GLN A 20 8.75 -1.35 0.64
CA GLN A 20 8.59 -0.66 1.91
C GLN A 20 7.20 -0.86 2.47
N SER A 21 7.11 -0.93 3.80
CA SER A 21 5.83 -0.99 4.51
C SER A 21 5.29 0.41 4.77
N LEU A 22 3.97 0.58 4.73
CA LEU A 22 3.28 1.84 4.98
C LEU A 22 2.61 1.83 6.34
N ASN A 23 2.72 2.92 7.10
CA ASN A 23 1.93 3.10 8.32
C ASN A 23 0.59 3.74 7.93
N LEU A 24 -0.48 2.97 8.05
CA LEU A 24 -1.85 3.42 7.72
C LEU A 24 -2.69 3.68 8.97
N SER A 25 -2.10 3.56 10.17
CA SER A 25 -2.76 3.86 11.44
C SER A 25 -3.09 5.34 11.60
N LEU A 26 -2.58 6.21 10.73
CA LEU A 26 -2.80 7.65 10.74
C LEU A 26 -3.75 8.15 9.63
N VAL A 27 -4.22 7.26 8.74
CA VAL A 27 -5.15 7.67 7.67
C VAL A 27 -6.60 7.39 8.10
N ASP A 28 -7.21 8.40 8.71
CA ASP A 28 -8.62 8.43 9.17
C ASP A 28 -9.65 8.20 8.04
N ASP A 29 -9.22 8.30 6.77
CA ASP A 29 -10.07 8.11 5.58
C ASP A 29 -10.34 6.66 5.19
N LEU A 30 -9.76 5.66 5.88
CA LEU A 30 -10.16 4.25 5.71
C LEU A 30 -11.45 3.96 6.48
N SER A 31 -12.53 4.62 6.05
CA SER A 31 -13.95 4.43 6.44
C SER A 31 -14.17 3.21 7.35
N GLY A 32 -14.00 3.44 8.66
CA GLY A 32 -14.50 2.62 9.76
C GLY A 32 -13.92 1.22 9.98
N SER A 33 -12.78 0.83 9.38
CA SER A 33 -12.34 -0.58 9.43
C SER A 33 -10.83 -0.85 9.56
N SER A 34 -9.99 0.10 10.00
CA SER A 34 -8.55 -0.17 10.18
C SER A 34 -8.28 -1.34 11.15
N GLU A 35 -9.10 -1.55 12.17
CA GLU A 35 -8.95 -2.70 13.09
C GLU A 35 -9.45 -4.04 12.51
N ARG A 36 -10.31 -3.99 11.47
CA ARG A 36 -10.85 -5.19 10.80
C ARG A 36 -10.05 -5.62 9.57
N LEU A 37 -9.24 -4.72 9.03
CA LEU A 37 -8.35 -5.00 7.91
C LEU A 37 -7.11 -5.72 8.45
N GLN A 38 -7.25 -6.97 8.89
CA GLN A 38 -6.11 -7.85 9.14
C GLN A 38 -5.98 -8.84 7.99
N GLY A 39 -4.73 -9.17 7.63
CA GLY A 39 -4.45 -10.15 6.60
C GLY A 39 -4.37 -9.56 5.19
N THR A 40 -4.69 -10.37 4.18
CA THR A 40 -4.37 -10.03 2.79
C THR A 40 -5.33 -8.98 2.22
N VAL A 41 -4.77 -7.90 1.66
CA VAL A 41 -5.49 -6.80 1.03
C VAL A 41 -5.08 -6.63 -0.43
N ARG A 42 -6.01 -6.20 -1.28
CA ARG A 42 -5.74 -5.77 -2.65
C ARG A 42 -5.29 -4.31 -2.65
N MET A 43 -4.19 -4.01 -3.31
CA MET A 43 -3.63 -2.66 -3.39
C MET A 43 -3.81 -2.07 -4.78
N TYR A 44 -4.30 -0.85 -4.84
CA TYR A 44 -4.50 -0.09 -6.07
C TYR A 44 -3.82 1.28 -5.97
N ASN A 45 -3.30 1.78 -7.09
CA ASN A 45 -3.03 3.20 -7.29
C ASN A 45 -3.97 3.68 -8.40
N ASP A 46 -4.85 4.63 -8.11
CA ASP A 46 -5.96 5.03 -8.97
C ASP A 46 -6.86 3.84 -9.42
N ALA A 47 -6.79 3.48 -10.70
CA ALA A 47 -7.48 2.34 -11.31
C ALA A 47 -6.54 1.14 -11.57
N VAL A 48 -5.25 1.27 -11.23
CA VAL A 48 -4.21 0.28 -11.51
C VAL A 48 -4.06 -0.66 -10.33
N PHE A 49 -4.23 -1.96 -10.58
CA PHE A 49 -3.92 -3.00 -9.60
C PHE A 49 -2.41 -3.13 -9.42
N LEU A 50 -1.92 -2.89 -8.21
CA LEU A 50 -0.50 -3.03 -7.87
C LEU A 50 -0.16 -4.46 -7.45
N GLY A 51 -1.07 -5.07 -6.69
CA GLY A 51 -0.92 -6.43 -6.19
C GLY A 51 -1.57 -6.66 -4.83
N LEU A 52 -1.02 -7.62 -4.10
CA LEU A 52 -1.46 -8.01 -2.77
C LEU A 52 -0.49 -7.48 -1.72
N GLY A 53 -1.04 -6.89 -0.68
CA GLY A 53 -0.35 -6.55 0.55
C GLY A 53 -0.92 -7.32 1.72
N GLU A 54 -0.29 -7.17 2.88
CA GLU A 54 -0.74 -7.73 4.14
C GLU A 54 -0.80 -6.62 5.18
N MET A 55 -1.98 -6.43 5.77
CA MET A 55 -2.10 -5.61 6.95
C MET A 55 -1.65 -6.39 8.17
N LEU A 56 -0.64 -5.83 8.83
CA LEU A 56 -0.03 -6.32 10.04
C LEU A 56 -0.83 -5.86 11.26
N ARG A 57 -0.61 -6.54 12.40
CA ARG A 57 -1.27 -6.21 13.67
C ARG A 57 -0.92 -4.84 14.22
N ASP A 58 0.18 -4.25 13.77
CA ASP A 58 0.60 -2.89 14.12
C ASP A 58 -0.02 -1.81 13.20
N GLY A 59 -0.94 -2.20 12.32
CA GLY A 59 -1.62 -1.31 11.37
C GLY A 59 -0.77 -0.93 10.17
N LYS A 60 0.40 -1.57 9.98
CA LYS A 60 1.22 -1.36 8.79
C LYS A 60 0.79 -2.26 7.66
N LEU A 61 0.83 -1.73 6.44
CA LEU A 61 0.66 -2.48 5.21
C LEU A 61 2.02 -2.87 4.66
N ALA A 62 2.30 -4.18 4.59
CA ALA A 62 3.48 -4.74 3.97
C ALA A 62 3.17 -5.27 2.56
N PRO A 63 4.03 -5.05 1.54
CA PRO A 63 3.87 -5.66 0.24
C PRO A 63 4.10 -7.18 0.31
N LYS A 64 3.21 -7.97 -0.31
CA LYS A 64 3.29 -9.45 -0.28
C LYS A 64 3.51 -10.06 -1.66
N LYS A 65 2.75 -9.60 -2.67
CA LYS A 65 2.89 -10.07 -4.05
C LYS A 65 2.52 -8.95 -5.02
N LEU A 66 3.51 -8.39 -5.69
CA LEU A 66 3.33 -7.31 -6.64
C LEU A 66 3.31 -7.86 -8.07
N PHE A 67 2.43 -7.31 -8.91
CA PHE A 67 2.25 -7.78 -10.28
C PHE A 67 2.60 -6.69 -11.31
N ASN A 68 2.75 -5.43 -10.90
CA ASN A 68 2.99 -4.29 -11.79
C ASN A 68 4.25 -3.50 -11.39
N MET A 69 5.42 -4.15 -11.45
CA MET A 69 6.74 -3.56 -11.15
C MET A 69 7.42 -2.91 -12.37
N SER A 70 6.66 -2.58 -13.42
CA SER A 70 7.22 -1.89 -14.59
C SER A 70 7.75 -0.52 -14.16
N ASN A 71 9.07 -0.35 -14.15
CA ASN A 71 9.76 0.91 -13.92
C ASN A 71 9.34 1.95 -14.98
N GLY A 72 8.31 2.74 -14.69
CA GLY A 72 8.20 4.09 -15.26
C GLY A 72 9.33 4.96 -14.71
N PRO A 73 9.79 6.00 -15.43
CA PRO A 73 11.00 6.73 -15.08
C PRO A 73 10.90 7.25 -13.64
N VAL A 74 11.88 6.85 -12.84
CA VAL A 74 12.12 7.37 -11.49
C VAL A 74 12.44 8.86 -11.61
N SER A 75 11.44 9.73 -11.44
CA SER A 75 11.73 11.11 -11.05
C SER A 75 12.09 11.07 -9.57
N ALA A 76 13.39 10.90 -9.33
CA ALA A 76 13.98 10.85 -8.00
C ALA A 76 13.84 12.23 -7.34
N THR A 77 12.74 12.47 -6.62
CA THR A 77 12.67 13.56 -5.64
C THR A 77 11.72 13.19 -4.51
N ALA A 78 12.12 12.21 -3.71
CA ALA A 78 11.66 12.08 -2.33
C ALA A 78 12.80 11.47 -1.54
N GLN A 79 13.74 12.33 -1.12
CA GLN A 79 14.73 11.97 -0.12
C GLN A 79 13.98 11.70 1.19
N CYS A 80 13.93 10.44 1.60
CA CYS A 80 13.61 10.08 2.98
C CYS A 80 14.69 10.71 3.88
N ILE A 81 14.27 11.65 4.72
CA ILE A 81 15.09 12.15 5.82
C ILE A 81 14.94 11.16 6.97
N ALA A 82 16.09 10.75 7.53
CA ALA A 82 16.24 9.79 8.62
C ALA A 82 15.72 10.32 9.97
#